data_AF-A0A3V5Z7E2-F1
#
_entry.id   AF-A0A3V5Z7E2-F1
#
_cell.length_a   1.000
_cell.length_b   1.000
_cell.length_c   1.000
_cell.angle_alpha   90.00
_cell.angle_beta   90.00
_cell.angle_gamma   90.00
#
_symmetry.space_group_name_H-M   'P 1'
#
loop_
_entity.id
_entity.type
_entity.pdbx_description
1 polymer ?
#
loop_
_entity_poly.entity_id
_entity_poly.type
_entity_poly.pdbx_seq_one_letter_code
_entity_poly.pdbx_strand_id
1 'polypeptide(L)'
;MKRKTLLLIATLVALPGVTYADSPFSSLQSAHEKNTILKDLRKMCTPKGALTDEAWEKKIMASEGNQQHIREAMIAIERNNQHNYWQALGKVECPEM
;
A
#
# COMPACT_ATOMS: atom_id res chain seq x y z
N MET A 1 -29.34 41.73 39.57
CA MET A 1 -29.48 40.85 38.39
C MET A 1 -28.42 39.76 38.49
N LYS A 2 -28.82 38.48 38.58
CA LYS A 2 -27.90 37.35 38.81
C LYS A 2 -27.39 36.83 37.46
N ARG A 3 -26.11 37.03 37.16
CA ARG A 3 -25.44 36.45 35.97
C ARG A 3 -25.28 34.95 36.22
N LYS A 4 -26.08 34.14 35.53
CA LYS A 4 -25.95 32.67 35.54
C LYS A 4 -24.69 32.30 34.76
N THR A 5 -23.70 31.77 35.45
CA THR A 5 -22.49 31.18 34.88
C THR A 5 -22.90 29.99 34.01
N LEU A 6 -22.75 30.14 32.70
CA LEU A 6 -23.00 29.09 31.71
C LEU A 6 -21.83 28.11 31.75
N LEU A 7 -22.06 26.91 32.29
CA LEU A 7 -21.15 25.77 32.19
C LEU A 7 -21.15 25.26 30.75
N LEU A 8 -20.04 25.46 30.02
CA LEU A 8 -19.79 24.84 28.73
C LEU A 8 -19.04 23.53 28.95
N ILE A 9 -19.75 22.44 28.70
CA ILE A 9 -19.29 21.05 28.76
C ILE A 9 -18.32 20.82 27.60
N ALA A 10 -17.05 20.53 27.92
CA ALA A 10 -16.06 20.08 26.95
C ALA A 10 -16.24 18.58 26.69
N THR A 11 -17.03 18.22 25.69
CA THR A 11 -17.08 16.87 25.13
C THR A 11 -16.67 16.94 23.67
N LEU A 12 -15.51 16.38 23.35
CA LEU A 12 -15.02 15.79 22.08
C LEU A 12 -13.50 15.67 22.29
N VAL A 13 -12.85 14.51 22.19
CA VAL A 13 -12.71 13.69 20.99
C VAL A 13 -12.48 12.24 21.44
N ALA A 14 -13.41 11.34 21.11
CA ALA A 14 -13.06 9.93 20.98
C ALA A 14 -12.42 9.77 19.60
N LEU A 15 -11.09 9.63 19.55
CA LEU A 15 -10.42 9.18 18.34
C LEU A 15 -10.93 7.75 18.06
N PRO A 16 -11.46 7.45 16.86
CA PRO A 16 -11.58 6.05 16.48
C PRO A 16 -10.17 5.47 16.51
N GLY A 17 -9.95 4.50 17.38
CA GLY A 17 -8.77 3.65 17.36
C GLY A 17 -8.75 2.96 16.01
N VAL A 18 -8.06 3.57 15.06
CA VAL A 18 -7.71 2.96 13.79
C VAL A 18 -6.74 1.84 14.14
N THR A 19 -7.28 0.63 14.27
CA THR A 19 -6.46 -0.57 14.25
C THR A 19 -5.92 -0.68 12.84
N TYR A 20 -4.82 0.03 12.56
CA TYR A 20 -4.00 -0.24 11.41
C TYR A 20 -3.53 -1.67 11.57
N ALA A 21 -4.06 -2.56 10.73
CA ALA A 21 -3.35 -3.79 10.45
C ALA A 21 -1.93 -3.37 10.03
N ASP A 22 -0.92 -3.86 10.75
CA ASP A 22 0.51 -3.66 10.47
C ASP A 22 0.85 -4.36 9.14
N SER A 23 0.32 -3.83 8.04
CA SER A 23 0.91 -4.03 6.73
C SER A 23 2.10 -3.07 6.67
N PRO A 24 3.24 -3.48 6.12
CA PRO A 24 4.42 -2.61 5.99
C PRO A 24 4.23 -1.45 5.01
N PHE A 25 3.00 -1.19 4.56
CA PHE A 25 2.61 -0.21 3.56
C PHE A 25 1.68 0.89 4.10
N SER A 26 1.58 1.05 5.43
CA SER A 26 0.53 1.84 6.10
C SER A 26 0.65 3.36 5.95
N SER A 27 1.70 3.89 5.31
CA SER A 27 1.78 5.32 4.96
C SER A 27 1.12 5.62 3.61
N LEU A 28 0.58 6.84 3.44
CA LEU A 28 0.02 7.28 2.14
C LEU A 28 1.04 7.20 1.00
N GLN A 29 2.30 7.50 1.29
CA GLN A 29 3.39 7.37 0.34
C GLN A 29 3.60 5.91 -0.07
N SER A 30 3.62 4.99 0.90
CA SER A 30 3.74 3.56 0.64
C SER A 30 2.55 3.00 -0.15
N ALA A 31 1.34 3.54 0.05
CA ALA A 31 0.18 3.16 -0.75
C ALA A 31 0.32 3.60 -2.23
N HIS A 32 0.85 4.80 -2.48
CA HIS A 32 1.12 5.30 -3.83
C HIS A 32 2.22 4.51 -4.54
N GLU A 33 3.32 4.23 -3.84
CA GLU A 33 4.44 3.42 -4.35
C GLU A 33 3.99 2.01 -4.68
N LYS A 34 3.21 1.37 -3.79
CA LYS A 34 2.62 0.05 -4.04
C LYS A 34 1.74 0.05 -5.28
N ASN A 35 0.87 1.05 -5.46
CA ASN A 35 0.01 1.12 -6.65
C ASN A 35 0.84 1.24 -7.94
N THR A 36 1.90 2.05 -7.91
CA THR A 36 2.84 2.20 -9.02
C THR A 36 3.51 0.87 -9.37
N ILE A 37 4.04 0.16 -8.36
CA ILE A 37 4.65 -1.17 -8.52
C ILE A 37 3.64 -2.17 -9.11
N LEU A 38 2.44 -2.25 -8.55
CA LEU A 38 1.40 -3.18 -9.01
C LEU A 38 0.98 -2.91 -10.45
N LYS A 39 0.92 -1.64 -10.87
CA LYS A 39 0.60 -1.25 -12.25
C LYS A 39 1.69 -1.66 -13.22
N ASP A 40 2.97 -1.49 -12.86
CA ASP A 40 4.08 -1.87 -13.73
C ASP A 40 4.27 -3.38 -13.79
N LEU A 41 4.12 -4.08 -12.68
CA LEU A 41 4.05 -5.56 -12.66
C LEU A 41 2.90 -6.07 -13.52
N ARG A 42 1.75 -5.39 -13.52
CA ARG A 42 0.63 -5.78 -14.38
C ARG A 42 0.97 -5.68 -15.87
N LYS A 43 1.74 -4.67 -16.28
CA LYS A 43 2.25 -4.56 -17.66
C LYS A 43 3.29 -5.64 -17.96
N MET A 44 4.18 -5.93 -17.01
CA MET A 44 5.24 -6.92 -17.19
C MET A 44 4.69 -8.35 -17.28
N CYS A 45 3.81 -8.72 -16.35
CA CYS A 45 3.22 -10.05 -16.30
C CYS A 45 2.09 -10.28 -17.31
N THR A 46 1.54 -9.20 -17.88
CA THR A 46 0.46 -9.21 -18.88
C THR A 46 -0.65 -10.22 -18.56
N PRO A 47 -1.43 -9.99 -17.49
CA PRO A 47 -2.36 -11.00 -17.06
C PRO A 47 -3.49 -11.26 -18.09
N LYS A 48 -3.72 -12.52 -18.46
CA LYS A 48 -4.85 -13.00 -19.27
C LYS A 48 -6.18 -12.72 -18.54
N GLY A 49 -7.13 -12.18 -19.28
CA GLY A 49 -8.48 -11.89 -18.79
C GLY A 49 -8.57 -10.57 -18.02
N ALA A 50 -9.80 -10.09 -17.85
CA ALA A 50 -10.09 -8.85 -17.14
C ALA A 50 -10.08 -9.08 -15.62
N LEU A 51 -8.90 -9.27 -15.03
CA LEU A 51 -8.75 -9.26 -13.56
C LEU A 51 -9.04 -7.86 -13.02
N THR A 52 -9.75 -7.73 -11.91
CA THR A 52 -9.83 -6.45 -11.18
C THR A 52 -8.46 -6.13 -10.58
N ASP A 53 -8.20 -4.86 -10.26
CA ASP A 53 -6.95 -4.47 -9.60
C ASP A 53 -6.79 -5.15 -8.23
N GLU A 54 -7.87 -5.33 -7.49
CA GLU A 54 -7.88 -6.05 -6.22
C GLU A 54 -7.56 -7.55 -6.40
N ALA A 55 -8.15 -8.22 -7.40
CA ALA A 55 -7.85 -9.61 -7.67
C ALA A 55 -6.41 -9.82 -8.15
N TRP A 56 -5.90 -8.88 -8.94
CA TRP A 56 -4.50 -8.83 -9.36
C TRP A 56 -3.56 -8.67 -8.15
N GLU A 57 -3.82 -7.70 -7.29
CA GLU A 57 -3.04 -7.47 -6.08
C GLU A 57 -3.01 -8.71 -5.20
N LYS A 58 -4.16 -9.31 -4.92
CA LYS A 58 -4.25 -10.52 -4.09
C LYS A 58 -3.44 -11.67 -4.67
N LYS A 59 -3.47 -11.86 -5.99
CA LYS A 59 -2.70 -12.92 -6.67
C LYS A 59 -1.20 -12.66 -6.58
N ILE A 60 -0.73 -11.46 -6.92
CA ILE A 60 0.71 -11.17 -6.94
C ILE A 60 1.31 -11.19 -5.53
N MET A 61 0.54 -10.75 -4.53
CA MET A 61 0.93 -10.69 -3.12
C MET A 61 0.79 -12.03 -2.38
N ALA A 62 0.32 -13.10 -3.03
CA ALA A 62 0.17 -14.41 -2.40
C ALA A 62 1.50 -15.12 -2.12
N SER A 63 2.57 -14.75 -2.84
CA SER A 63 3.92 -15.29 -2.66
C SER A 63 4.74 -14.39 -1.72
N GLU A 64 5.30 -14.98 -0.67
CA GLU A 64 6.22 -14.26 0.23
C GLU A 64 7.46 -13.72 -0.52
N GLY A 65 7.95 -14.46 -1.53
CA GLY A 65 9.03 -14.00 -2.40
C GLY A 65 8.64 -12.73 -3.18
N ASN A 66 7.44 -12.71 -3.75
CA ASN A 66 6.92 -11.52 -4.43
C ASN A 66 6.74 -10.34 -3.47
N GLN A 67 6.23 -10.59 -2.26
CA GLN A 67 6.10 -9.55 -1.24
C GLN A 67 7.46 -8.92 -0.90
N GLN A 68 8.51 -9.74 -0.81
CA GLN A 68 9.87 -9.29 -0.55
C GLN A 68 10.42 -8.46 -1.71
N HIS A 69 10.28 -8.91 -2.96
CA HIS A 69 10.75 -8.14 -4.13
C HIS A 69 9.97 -6.83 -4.33
N ILE A 70 8.68 -6.81 -4.01
CA ILE A 70 7.86 -5.58 -4.00
C ILE A 70 8.37 -4.60 -2.92
N ARG A 71 8.79 -5.10 -1.76
CA ARG A 71 9.42 -4.27 -0.71
C ARG A 71 10.76 -3.71 -1.16
N GLU A 72 11.58 -4.50 -1.83
CA GLU A 72 12.85 -4.04 -2.44
C GLU A 72 12.61 -2.94 -3.47
N ALA A 73 11.54 -3.05 -4.27
CA ALA A 73 11.14 -2.04 -5.23
C ALA A 73 10.69 -0.72 -4.57
N MET A 74 9.94 -0.77 -3.46
CA MET A 74 9.59 0.44 -2.70
C MET A 74 10.85 1.15 -2.18
N ILE A 75 11.76 0.41 -1.54
CA ILE A 75 13.03 0.97 -1.04
C ILE A 75 13.83 1.60 -2.20
N ALA A 76 13.76 1.02 -3.40
CA ALA A 76 14.40 1.58 -4.58
C ALA A 76 13.74 2.89 -5.05
N ILE A 77 12.41 3.03 -4.95
CA ILE A 77 11.70 4.29 -5.21
C ILE A 77 12.13 5.36 -4.19
N GLU A 78 12.10 5.04 -2.89
CA GLU A 78 12.51 5.95 -1.81
C GLU A 78 13.94 6.48 -2.00
N ARG A 79 14.84 5.64 -2.54
CA ARG A 79 16.24 5.98 -2.82
C ARG A 79 16.46 6.59 -4.20
N ASN A 80 15.41 6.84 -4.96
CA ASN A 80 15.47 7.30 -6.35
C ASN A 80 16.42 6.45 -7.23
N ASN A 81 16.41 5.13 -7.03
CA ASN A 81 17.26 4.17 -7.72
C ASN A 81 16.45 3.32 -8.70
N GLN A 82 16.26 3.84 -9.92
CA GLN A 82 15.50 3.15 -10.96
C GLN A 82 16.12 1.80 -11.38
N HIS A 83 17.45 1.67 -11.33
CA HIS A 83 18.09 0.41 -11.71
C HIS A 83 17.69 -0.72 -10.76
N ASN A 84 17.78 -0.47 -9.45
CA ASN A 84 17.39 -1.45 -8.44
C ASN A 84 15.87 -1.70 -8.45
N TYR A 85 15.07 -0.69 -8.77
CA TYR A 85 13.63 -0.84 -8.95
C TYR A 85 13.31 -1.88 -10.02
N TRP A 86 13.85 -1.72 -11.23
CA TRP A 86 13.61 -2.67 -12.33
C TRP A 86 14.24 -4.04 -12.07
N GLN A 87 15.39 -4.11 -11.39
CA GLN A 87 15.95 -5.39 -10.95
C GLN A 87 15.03 -6.12 -9.98
N ALA A 88 14.44 -5.43 -9.01
CA ALA A 88 13.53 -6.03 -8.05
C ALA A 88 12.24 -6.52 -8.73
N LEU A 89 11.65 -5.70 -9.61
CA LEU A 89 10.48 -6.10 -10.41
C LEU A 89 10.77 -7.31 -11.31
N GLY A 90 11.98 -7.41 -11.87
CA GLY A 90 12.39 -8.56 -12.69
C GLY A 90 12.52 -9.89 -11.94
N LYS A 91 12.56 -9.86 -10.60
CA LYS A 91 12.57 -11.07 -9.75
C LYS A 91 11.17 -11.51 -9.32
N VAL A 92 10.14 -10.69 -9.55
CA VAL A 92 8.77 -11.04 -9.20
C VAL A 92 8.29 -12.18 -10.10
N GLU A 93 7.78 -13.24 -9.48
CA GLU A 93 7.18 -14.36 -10.17
C GLU A 93 5.74 -14.01 -10.57
N CYS A 94 5.47 -14.00 -11.88
CA CYS A 94 4.15 -13.71 -12.40
C CYS A 94 3.17 -14.87 -12.07
N PRO A 95 1.97 -14.59 -11.53
CA PRO A 95 1.01 -15.63 -11.20
C PRO A 95 0.55 -16.37 -12.45
N GLU A 96 0.38 -17.69 -12.36
CA GLU A 96 -0.25 -18.48 -13.43
C GLU A 96 -1.72 -18.10 -13.64
N MET A 97 -2.20 -18.21 -14.89
CA MET A 97 -3.52 -17.75 -15.32
C MET A 97 -4.22 -18.71 -16.26
#